data_AF-A0A843JZK1-F1
#
_entry.id   AF-A0A843JZK1-F1
#
_cell.length_a   1.000
_cell.length_b   1.000
_cell.length_c   1.000
_cell.angle_alpha   90.00
_cell.angle_beta   90.00
_cell.angle_gamma   90.00
#
_symmetry.space_group_name_H-M   'P 1'
#
loop_
_entity.id
_entity.type
_entity.pdbx_description
1 polymer ?
#
loop_
_entity_poly.entity_id
_entity_poly.type
_entity_poly.pdbx_seq_one_letter_code
_entity_poly.pdbx_strand_id
1 'polypeptide(L)'
;MALGDDEFVEIVNGLNETKNLRNWGLVIDGTQIALQEHSLESGQRVRVHLGKGEKNETDLFLNSAVELNDIAGNVTLKDDTGENVASLEYKVQPDGSTTYTMTAEGFFEYPKSNG
;
A
#
# COMPACT_ATOMS: atom_id res chain seq x y z
N MET A 1 -2.67 20.18 -6.99
CA MET A 1 -1.66 19.50 -6.16
C MET A 1 -2.46 18.70 -5.16
N ALA A 2 -2.57 17.38 -5.38
CA ALA A 2 -3.06 16.53 -4.31
C ALA A 2 -1.98 16.58 -3.23
N LEU A 3 -2.33 17.03 -2.03
CA LEU A 3 -1.43 16.93 -0.90
C LEU A 3 -1.40 15.44 -0.54
N GLY A 4 -0.21 14.87 -0.32
CA GLY A 4 -0.02 13.45 0.02
C GLY A 4 -0.73 12.97 1.30
N ASP A 5 -1.51 13.84 1.96
CA ASP A 5 -2.32 13.52 3.13
C ASP A 5 -3.46 12.53 2.85
N ASP A 6 -3.96 12.45 1.60
CA ASP A 6 -5.00 11.48 1.18
C ASP A 6 -4.42 10.28 0.40
N GLU A 7 -3.10 10.17 0.29
CA GLU A 7 -2.45 9.06 -0.42
C GLU A 7 -2.41 7.79 0.44
N PHE A 8 -2.85 6.68 -0.14
CA PHE A 8 -2.81 5.38 0.51
C PHE A 8 -2.42 4.27 -0.46
N VAL A 9 -1.90 3.19 0.12
CA VAL A 9 -1.69 1.91 -0.54
C VAL A 9 -2.78 0.94 -0.06
N GLU A 10 -3.54 0.33 -0.96
CA GLU A 10 -4.55 -0.67 -0.59
C GLU A 10 -3.95 -2.09 -0.62
N ILE A 11 -3.92 -2.78 0.52
CA ILE A 11 -3.50 -4.18 0.61
C ILE A 11 -4.75 -5.06 0.60
N VAL A 12 -4.83 -5.99 -0.36
CA VAL A 12 -5.92 -6.97 -0.45
C VAL A 12 -5.40 -8.37 -0.10
N ASN A 13 -6.07 -9.06 0.81
CA ASN A 13 -5.81 -10.48 1.06
C ASN A 13 -6.50 -11.33 -0.01
N GLY A 14 -5.77 -11.71 -1.05
CA GLY A 14 -6.25 -12.60 -2.11
C GLY A 14 -6.28 -14.09 -1.75
N LEU A 15 -5.85 -14.47 -0.55
CA LEU A 15 -5.71 -15.85 -0.11
C LEU A 15 -6.97 -16.35 0.60
N ASN A 16 -7.19 -17.66 0.59
CA ASN A 16 -8.34 -18.30 1.25
C ASN A 16 -8.15 -18.52 2.77
N GLU A 17 -7.34 -17.68 3.41
CA GLU A 17 -7.04 -17.75 4.84
C GLU A 17 -6.86 -16.35 5.42
N THR A 18 -7.10 -16.17 6.71
CA THR A 18 -6.84 -14.90 7.40
C THR A 18 -5.34 -14.65 7.52
N LYS A 19 -4.89 -13.45 7.16
CA LYS A 19 -3.51 -12.99 7.38
C LYS A 19 -3.47 -11.96 8.51
N ASN A 20 -2.43 -12.01 9.32
CA ASN A 20 -2.15 -10.97 10.30
C ASN A 20 -0.89 -10.21 9.84
N LEU A 21 -1.03 -8.90 9.62
CA LEU A 21 0.03 -8.02 9.15
C LEU A 21 1.03 -7.62 10.26
N ARG A 22 0.98 -8.27 11.42
CA ARG A 22 1.93 -8.05 12.52
C ARG A 22 3.36 -8.32 12.05
N ASN A 23 4.24 -7.36 12.28
CA ASN A 23 5.66 -7.36 11.87
C ASN A 23 5.89 -7.33 10.35
N TRP A 24 4.84 -7.17 9.54
CA TRP A 24 5.00 -6.97 8.11
C TRP A 24 5.57 -5.58 7.83
N GLY A 25 6.18 -5.40 6.67
CA GLY A 25 6.80 -4.16 6.26
C GLY A 25 6.28 -3.67 4.92
N LEU A 26 6.12 -2.36 4.79
CA LEU A 26 5.89 -1.70 3.51
C LEU A 26 7.16 -0.95 3.11
N VAL A 27 7.71 -1.26 1.95
CA VAL A 27 8.87 -0.56 1.39
C VAL A 27 8.39 0.38 0.30
N ILE A 28 8.61 1.68 0.47
CA ILE A 28 8.28 2.74 -0.48
C ILE A 28 9.58 3.34 -1.00
N ASP A 29 9.87 3.17 -2.29
CA ASP A 29 11.09 3.68 -2.95
C ASP A 29 12.39 3.40 -2.16
N GLY A 30 12.46 2.20 -1.57
CA GLY A 30 13.60 1.74 -0.76
C GLY A 30 13.53 2.07 0.74
N THR A 31 12.56 2.88 1.19
CA THR A 31 12.34 3.17 2.60
C THR A 31 11.35 2.18 3.21
N GLN A 32 11.79 1.38 4.18
CA GLN A 32 10.93 0.41 4.86
C GLN A 32 10.24 1.01 6.09
N ILE A 33 8.93 0.80 6.20
CA ILE A 33 8.09 1.18 7.33
C ILE A 33 7.37 -0.06 7.85
N ALA A 34 7.35 -0.25 9.18
CA ALA A 34 6.62 -1.36 9.78
C ALA A 34 5.11 -1.10 9.78
N LEU A 35 4.33 -2.13 9.45
CA LEU A 35 2.87 -2.07 9.56
C LEU A 35 2.41 -2.28 10.99
N GLN A 36 1.29 -1.66 11.34
CA GLN A 36 0.57 -1.98 12.58
C GLN A 36 -0.06 -3.37 12.45
N GLU A 37 -0.12 -4.11 13.56
CA GLU A 37 -0.85 -5.38 13.59
C GLU A 37 -2.29 -5.19 13.12
N HIS A 38 -2.72 -5.97 12.13
CA HIS A 38 -4.07 -5.93 11.58
C HIS A 38 -4.41 -7.29 10.98
N SER A 39 -5.56 -7.84 11.36
CA SER A 39 -6.06 -9.09 10.81
C SER A 39 -6.89 -8.79 9.57
N LEU A 40 -6.59 -9.48 8.47
CA LEU A 40 -7.23 -9.31 7.18
C LEU A 40 -7.79 -10.67 6.75
N GLU A 41 -9.12 -10.82 6.77
CA GLU A 41 -9.77 -12.06 6.34
C GLU A 41 -9.63 -12.26 4.82
N SER A 42 -9.93 -13.47 4.35
CA SER A 42 -9.95 -13.80 2.92
C SER A 42 -10.83 -12.81 2.14
N GLY A 43 -10.27 -12.17 1.13
CA GLY A 43 -10.95 -11.20 0.27
C GLY A 43 -11.14 -9.81 0.88
N GLN A 44 -10.73 -9.58 2.13
CA GLN A 44 -10.76 -8.25 2.73
C GLN A 44 -9.58 -7.38 2.26
N ARG A 45 -9.74 -6.08 2.47
CA ARG A 45 -8.78 -5.05 2.09
C ARG A 45 -8.55 -4.07 3.24
N VAL A 46 -7.37 -3.46 3.28
CA VAL A 46 -7.04 -2.39 4.20
C VAL A 46 -6.25 -1.30 3.48
N ARG A 47 -6.59 -0.04 3.74
CA ARG A 47 -5.87 1.13 3.20
C ARG A 47 -4.78 1.53 4.18
N VAL A 48 -3.57 1.67 3.68
CA VAL A 48 -2.40 2.10 4.44
C VAL A 48 -2.06 3.51 4.03
N HIS A 49 -2.44 4.45 4.88
CA HIS A 49 -2.14 5.88 4.76
C HIS A 49 -0.73 6.14 5.30
N LEU A 50 0.08 6.85 4.54
CA LEU A 50 1.44 7.18 4.97
C LEU A 50 1.43 8.27 6.06
N GLY A 51 0.47 9.19 5.98
CA GLY A 51 0.31 10.32 6.89
C GLY A 51 -0.25 9.98 8.27
N LYS A 52 -0.75 11.01 8.95
CA LYS A 52 -1.25 10.93 10.32
C LYS A 52 -2.72 10.53 10.37
N GLY A 53 -3.08 9.78 11.39
CA GLY A 53 -4.47 9.44 11.69
C GLY A 53 -4.59 8.33 12.72
N GLU A 54 -5.82 7.88 12.93
CA GLU A 54 -6.14 6.81 13.88
C GLU A 54 -6.55 5.54 13.15
N LYS A 55 -5.92 4.42 13.52
CA LYS A 55 -6.23 3.11 12.97
C LYS A 55 -7.70 2.74 13.23
N ASN A 56 -8.35 2.14 12.24
CA ASN A 56 -9.67 1.54 12.36
C ASN A 56 -9.71 0.18 11.63
N GLU A 57 -10.92 -0.32 11.32
CA GLU A 57 -11.13 -1.61 10.64
C GLU A 57 -10.66 -1.63 9.18
N THR A 58 -10.65 -0.49 8.48
CA THR A 58 -10.32 -0.41 7.05
C THR A 58 -9.10 0.45 6.75
N ASP A 59 -8.56 1.15 7.76
CA ASP A 59 -7.51 2.13 7.57
C ASP A 59 -6.41 1.98 8.63
N LEU A 60 -5.16 1.91 8.16
CA LEU A 60 -3.93 2.00 8.94
C LEU A 60 -3.25 3.33 8.64
N PHE A 61 -2.72 3.99 9.68
CA PHE A 61 -1.97 5.24 9.53
C PHE A 61 -0.55 5.03 10.03
N LEU A 62 0.44 5.18 9.15
CA LEU A 62 1.84 4.93 9.50
C LEU A 62 2.46 6.09 10.30
N ASN A 63 1.83 7.26 10.31
CA ASN A 63 2.37 8.48 10.92
C ASN A 63 3.80 8.76 10.45
N SER A 64 4.06 8.47 9.17
CA SER A 64 5.35 8.61 8.51
C SER A 64 5.44 9.95 7.80
N ALA A 65 6.67 10.39 7.51
CA ALA A 65 6.95 11.52 6.63
C ALA A 65 7.29 11.07 5.19
N VAL A 66 7.18 9.77 4.91
CA VAL A 66 7.35 9.22 3.57
C VAL A 66 6.12 9.58 2.74
N GLU A 67 6.34 10.02 1.51
CA GLU A 67 5.31 10.39 0.53
C GLU A 67 5.45 9.47 -0.69
N LEU A 68 4.34 9.23 -1.39
CA LEU A 68 4.42 8.57 -2.70
C LEU A 68 4.92 9.58 -3.73
N ASN A 69 5.62 9.09 -4.74
CA ASN A 69 6.04 9.95 -5.84
C ASN A 69 4.88 10.17 -6.82
N ASP A 70 4.55 11.43 -7.12
CA ASP A 70 3.48 11.81 -8.06
C ASP A 70 3.67 11.30 -9.51
N ILE A 71 4.91 10.93 -9.90
CA ILE A 71 5.27 10.55 -11.27
C ILE A 71 5.47 9.05 -11.39
N ALA A 72 6.28 8.45 -10.53
CA ALA A 72 6.55 7.02 -10.56
C ALA A 72 7.15 6.54 -9.24
N GLY A 73 6.72 5.37 -8.78
CA GLY A 73 7.22 4.80 -7.53
C GLY A 73 7.13 3.28 -7.49
N ASN A 74 7.81 2.70 -6.52
CA ASN A 74 7.81 1.29 -6.21
C ASN A 74 7.39 1.05 -4.76
N VAL A 75 6.42 0.15 -4.60
CA VAL A 75 5.90 -0.30 -3.32
C VAL A 75 6.13 -1.80 -3.23
N THR A 76 6.72 -2.27 -2.14
CA THR A 76 6.91 -3.71 -1.87
C THR A 76 6.34 -4.05 -0.51
N LEU A 77 5.51 -5.10 -0.44
CA LEU A 77 5.02 -5.68 0.79
C LEU A 77 5.94 -6.83 1.20
N LYS A 78 6.42 -6.76 2.44
CA LYS A 78 7.23 -7.81 3.07
C LYS A 78 6.46 -8.48 4.20
N ASP A 79 6.55 -9.79 4.27
CA ASP A 79 5.96 -10.55 5.38
C ASP A 79 6.79 -10.40 6.68
N ASP A 80 6.37 -11.11 7.73
CA ASP A 80 7.00 -11.09 9.05
C ASP A 80 8.40 -11.76 9.08
N THR A 81 8.75 -12.50 8.03
CA THR A 81 10.10 -13.07 7.86
C THR A 81 11.03 -12.14 7.08
N GLY A 82 10.47 -11.11 6.45
CA GLY A 82 11.18 -10.13 5.63
C GLY A 82 11.23 -10.45 4.14
N GLU A 83 10.54 -11.51 3.71
CA GLU A 83 10.42 -11.90 2.31
C GLU A 83 9.43 -11.02 1.56
N ASN A 84 9.73 -10.73 0.29
CA ASN A 84 8.84 -9.94 -0.56
C ASN A 84 7.66 -10.82 -1.02
N VAL A 85 6.44 -10.47 -0.62
CA VAL A 85 5.23 -11.23 -0.96
C VAL A 85 4.37 -10.57 -2.03
N ALA A 86 4.53 -9.26 -2.24
CA ALA A 86 3.91 -8.55 -3.35
C ALA A 86 4.68 -7.25 -3.65
N SER A 87 4.58 -6.76 -4.89
CA SER A 87 5.07 -5.43 -5.26
C SER A 87 4.16 -4.75 -6.26
N LEU A 88 4.12 -3.43 -6.20
CA LEU A 88 3.44 -2.53 -7.11
C LEU A 88 4.45 -1.50 -7.62
N GLU A 89 4.69 -1.48 -8.91
CA GLU A 89 5.35 -0.37 -9.59
C GLU A 89 4.29 0.42 -10.34
N TYR A 90 4.33 1.75 -10.24
CA TYR A 90 3.41 2.62 -10.94
C TYR A 90 4.15 3.76 -11.62
N LYS A 91 3.57 4.26 -12.71
CA LYS A 91 4.11 5.39 -13.47
C LYS A 91 3.01 6.15 -14.19
N VAL A 92 2.97 7.45 -13.97
CA VAL A 92 2.15 8.42 -14.72
C VAL A 92 2.80 8.65 -16.08
N GLN A 93 1.98 8.51 -17.12
CA GLN A 93 2.34 8.71 -18.52
C GLN A 93 2.11 10.17 -18.94
N PRO A 94 2.74 10.63 -20.02
CA PRO A 94 2.57 12.02 -20.49
C PRO A 94 1.13 12.41 -20.83
N ASP A 95 0.26 11.44 -21.10
CA ASP A 95 -1.17 11.66 -21.37
C ASP A 95 -2.02 11.73 -20.09
N GLY A 96 -1.39 11.65 -18.91
CA GLY A 96 -2.03 11.66 -17.60
C GLY A 96 -2.59 10.31 -17.14
N SER A 97 -2.46 9.25 -17.93
CA SER A 97 -2.81 7.89 -17.49
C SER A 97 -1.74 7.30 -16.57
N THR A 98 -2.11 6.34 -15.71
CA THR A 98 -1.16 5.61 -14.87
C THR A 98 -1.06 4.16 -15.31
N THR A 99 0.16 3.68 -15.53
CA THR A 99 0.47 2.26 -15.74
C THR A 99 0.89 1.61 -14.44
N TYR A 100 0.42 0.38 -14.20
CA TYR A 100 0.74 -0.41 -13.01
C TYR A 100 1.37 -1.74 -13.43
N THR A 101 2.43 -2.14 -12.74
CA THR A 101 3.03 -3.47 -12.82
C THR A 101 3.00 -4.09 -11.43
N MET A 102 2.34 -5.24 -11.32
CA MET A 102 2.10 -5.89 -10.03
C MET A 102 2.60 -7.34 -10.05
N THR A 103 3.25 -7.75 -8.97
CA THR A 103 3.51 -9.16 -8.68
C THR A 103 2.41 -9.61 -7.71
N ALA A 104 1.31 -10.15 -8.24
CA ALA A 104 0.22 -10.67 -7.41
C ALA A 104 0.63 -12.06 -6.85
N GLU A 105 0.42 -12.29 -5.55
CA GLU A 105 -0.82 -12.95 -5.12
C GLU A 105 -1.90 -12.02 -4.50
N GLY A 106 -1.67 -10.70 -4.38
CA GLY A 106 -2.63 -9.72 -3.87
C GLY A 106 -2.85 -8.52 -4.80
N PHE A 107 -4.09 -8.01 -4.88
CA PHE A 107 -4.47 -6.85 -5.69
C PHE A 107 -4.22 -5.53 -4.93
N PHE A 108 -3.84 -4.47 -5.65
CA PHE A 108 -3.69 -3.10 -5.16
C PHE A 108 -4.50 -2.21 -6.11
N GLU A 109 -5.45 -1.42 -5.60
CA GLU A 109 -6.14 -0.37 -6.35
C GLU A 109 -5.66 1.00 -5.86
N TYR A 110 -5.26 1.87 -6.79
CA TYR A 110 -5.00 3.29 -6.53
C TYR A 110 -6.27 4.09 -6.87
N PRO A 111 -6.76 4.98 -5.99
CA PRO A 111 -7.94 5.77 -6.28
C PRO A 111 -7.64 6.71 -7.47
N LYS A 112 -8.38 6.53 -8.57
CA LYS A 112 -8.41 7.50 -9.66
C LYS A 112 -8.88 8.84 -9.09
N SER A 113 -8.07 9.90 -9.28
CA SER A 113 -8.53 11.26 -9.11
C SER A 113 -9.64 11.52 -10.14
N ASN A 114 -10.89 11.65 -9.68
CA ASN A 114 -11.95 12.17 -10.53
C ASN A 114 -11.66 13.65 -10.76
N GLY A 115 -11.35 13.99 -12.01
CA GLY A 115 -11.15 15.38 -12.45
C GLY A 115 -12.39 16.25 -12.34
#